data_AF-A0A0A2KJP0-F1
#
_entry.id   AF-A0A0A2KJP0-F1
#
_cell.length_a   1.000
_cell.length_b   1.000
_cell.length_c   1.000
_cell.angle_alpha   90.00
_cell.angle_beta   90.00
_cell.angle_gamma   90.00
#
_symmetry.space_group_name_H-M   'P 1'
#
loop_
_entity.id
_entity.type
_entity.pdbx_description
1 polymer ?
#
loop_
_entity_poly.entity_id
_entity_poly.type
_entity_poly.pdbx_seq_one_letter_code
_entity_poly.pdbx_strand_id
1 'polypeptide(L)'
;MDILPFPGTHGFYMHEPHILDSGKTFVACVYGSLPVKLEEFGRPAEETWIVTGDLDNIAIQESNKFSASNAPATGPLGWDYARANAVDKNPAGDYIVSMRFIDTIYGDFDQKFTFSKQHGAKFVSSKNYIYMISLLNNTSDEDSNDEDVSSILHIELDTLSVTARVIKRVKRPDGKLTRLRGNTYILPNIIFVGWS
;
A
#
# COMPACT_ATOMS: atom_id res chain seq x y z
N MET A 1 0.32 -3.29 -28.02
CA MET A 1 0.94 -3.31 -26.67
C MET A 1 0.55 -4.65 -26.11
N ASP A 2 1.45 -5.62 -26.23
CA ASP A 2 1.13 -6.98 -25.84
C ASP A 2 1.37 -7.08 -24.33
N ILE A 3 0.29 -7.29 -23.58
CA ILE A 3 0.40 -7.70 -22.18
C ILE A 3 0.89 -9.14 -22.26
N LEU A 4 2.20 -9.34 -22.08
CA LEU A 4 2.75 -10.67 -21.95
C LEU A 4 2.11 -11.31 -20.70
N PRO A 5 1.48 -12.49 -20.80
CA PRO A 5 1.00 -13.18 -19.61
C PRO A 5 2.23 -13.50 -18.76
N PHE A 6 2.28 -12.97 -17.55
CA PHE A 6 3.31 -13.33 -16.57
C PHE A 6 3.02 -14.77 -16.11
N PRO A 7 3.82 -15.78 -16.51
CA PRO A 7 3.56 -17.18 -16.16
C PRO A 7 3.59 -17.32 -14.64
N GLY A 8 2.58 -18.00 -14.05
CA GLY A 8 2.48 -18.16 -12.59
C GLY A 8 1.74 -17.04 -11.85
N THR A 9 1.21 -16.04 -12.56
CA THR A 9 0.36 -15.02 -11.95
C THR A 9 -1.09 -15.47 -11.93
N HIS A 10 -1.70 -15.42 -10.75
CA HIS A 10 -3.07 -15.91 -10.55
C HIS A 10 -4.11 -14.77 -10.53
N GLY A 11 -3.65 -13.51 -10.50
CA GLY A 11 -4.50 -12.34 -10.57
C GLY A 11 -3.73 -11.07 -10.92
N PHE A 12 -4.42 -10.15 -11.58
CA PHE A 12 -3.93 -8.80 -11.86
C PHE A 12 -4.79 -7.81 -11.06
N TYR A 13 -4.40 -7.56 -9.81
CA TYR A 13 -5.12 -6.67 -8.91
C TYR A 13 -4.44 -5.30 -8.92
N MET A 14 -4.69 -4.53 -9.98
CA MET A 14 -4.20 -3.16 -10.07
C MET A 14 -5.28 -2.19 -9.62
N HIS A 15 -5.09 -1.55 -8.47
CA HIS A 15 -5.77 -0.29 -8.24
C HIS A 15 -5.05 0.82 -9.02
N GLU A 16 -3.72 0.96 -8.86
CA GLU A 16 -2.99 2.13 -9.40
C GLU A 16 -1.55 1.78 -9.90
N PRO A 17 -1.34 1.50 -11.20
CA PRO A 17 0.01 1.35 -11.77
C PRO A 17 0.75 2.69 -11.88
N HIS A 18 2.06 2.64 -12.17
CA HIS A 18 2.85 3.81 -12.56
C HIS A 18 3.33 3.68 -14.00
N ILE A 19 2.90 4.59 -14.88
CA ILE A 19 3.38 4.67 -16.26
C ILE A 19 4.73 5.38 -16.25
N LEU A 20 5.76 4.76 -16.83
CA LEU A 20 7.11 5.31 -16.91
C LEU A 20 7.21 6.39 -18.01
N ASP A 21 8.23 7.25 -17.92
CA ASP A 21 8.40 8.48 -18.72
C ASP A 21 8.17 8.35 -20.23
N SER A 22 8.49 7.19 -20.82
CA SER A 22 8.27 6.95 -22.25
C SER A 22 6.80 6.79 -22.65
N GLY A 23 5.89 6.62 -21.68
CA GLY A 23 4.48 6.27 -21.88
C GLY A 23 4.25 4.84 -22.39
N LYS A 24 5.32 4.08 -22.64
CA LYS A 24 5.26 2.75 -23.29
C LYS A 24 5.37 1.58 -22.32
N THR A 25 5.82 1.84 -21.10
CA THR A 25 6.03 0.83 -20.06
C THR A 25 5.40 1.32 -18.76
N PHE A 26 5.01 0.39 -17.90
CA PHE A 26 4.49 0.70 -16.58
C PHE A 26 5.05 -0.29 -15.57
N VAL A 27 5.06 0.13 -14.30
CA VAL A 27 5.31 -0.72 -13.14
C VAL A 27 3.96 -0.98 -12.48
N ALA A 28 3.74 -2.24 -12.11
CA ALA A 28 2.52 -2.67 -11.45
C ALA A 28 2.83 -3.69 -10.36
N CYS A 29 1.98 -3.74 -9.34
CA CYS A 29 1.95 -4.85 -8.40
C CYS A 29 1.30 -6.05 -9.11
N VAL A 30 2.01 -7.17 -9.10
CA VAL A 30 1.57 -8.43 -9.69
C VAL A 30 1.48 -9.44 -8.57
N TYR A 31 0.47 -10.32 -8.60
CA TYR A 31 0.23 -11.27 -7.52
C TYR A 31 0.40 -12.71 -7.96
N GLY A 32 1.17 -13.45 -7.17
CA GLY A 32 1.21 -14.90 -7.13
C GLY A 32 0.53 -15.43 -5.86
N SER A 33 0.42 -16.75 -5.79
CA SER A 33 -0.10 -17.44 -4.62
C SER A 33 0.87 -18.54 -4.24
N LEU A 34 1.17 -18.65 -2.95
CA LEU A 34 2.02 -19.72 -2.44
C LEU A 34 1.54 -20.19 -1.06
N PRO A 35 1.76 -21.46 -0.72
CA PRO A 35 1.46 -21.99 0.60
C PRO A 35 2.54 -21.59 1.61
N VAL A 36 2.12 -21.25 2.83
CA VAL A 36 2.99 -20.86 3.95
C VAL A 36 2.54 -21.51 5.25
N LYS A 37 3.50 -21.82 6.13
CA LYS A 37 3.21 -22.33 7.47
C LYS A 37 2.62 -21.25 8.36
N LEU A 38 1.69 -21.63 9.23
CA LEU A 38 1.10 -20.74 10.24
C LEU A 38 1.90 -20.74 11.55
N GLU A 39 3.21 -20.97 11.48
CA GLU A 39 4.09 -21.01 12.66
C GLU A 39 4.08 -19.69 13.43
N GLU A 40 4.12 -18.55 12.73
CA GLU A 40 4.04 -17.23 13.35
C GLU A 40 2.79 -17.10 14.24
N PHE A 41 1.66 -17.65 13.78
CA PHE A 41 0.39 -17.68 14.53
C PHE A 41 0.31 -18.77 15.62
N GLY A 42 1.42 -19.45 15.93
CA GLY A 42 1.45 -20.54 16.90
C GLY A 42 0.81 -21.84 16.41
N ARG A 43 0.63 -21.99 15.09
CA ARG A 43 -0.02 -23.15 14.44
C ARG A 43 0.97 -23.85 13.47
N PRO A 44 2.13 -24.35 13.95
CA PRO A 44 3.20 -24.84 13.08
C PRO A 44 2.84 -26.09 12.26
N ALA A 45 1.82 -26.84 12.69
CA ALA A 45 1.32 -28.00 11.97
C ALA A 45 0.37 -27.64 10.80
N GLU A 46 -0.05 -26.38 10.71
CA GLU A 46 -1.02 -25.91 9.73
C GLU A 46 -0.36 -25.04 8.66
N GLU A 47 -1.03 -24.99 7.51
CA GLU A 47 -0.59 -24.25 6.34
C GLU A 47 -1.78 -23.49 5.76
N THR A 48 -1.53 -22.30 5.25
CA THR A 48 -2.51 -21.50 4.50
C THR A 48 -1.91 -21.11 3.16
N TRP A 49 -2.77 -20.83 2.18
CA TRP A 49 -2.37 -20.09 0.99
C TRP A 49 -2.39 -18.58 1.27
N ILE A 50 -1.42 -17.85 0.73
CA ILE A 50 -1.41 -16.38 0.72
C ILE A 50 -1.32 -15.85 -0.72
N VAL A 51 -1.80 -14.63 -0.91
CA VAL A 51 -1.53 -13.82 -2.10
C VAL A 51 -0.32 -12.93 -1.82
N THR A 52 0.72 -12.99 -2.64
CA THR A 52 1.93 -12.16 -2.49
C THR A 52 2.42 -11.62 -3.83
N GLY A 53 3.09 -10.47 -3.80
CA GLY A 53 3.72 -9.86 -4.98
C GLY A 53 5.22 -10.07 -5.06
N ASP A 54 5.71 -11.21 -4.57
CA ASP A 54 7.15 -11.56 -4.49
C ASP A 54 7.95 -10.61 -3.57
N LEU A 55 7.27 -10.07 -2.56
CA LEU A 55 7.88 -9.27 -1.50
C LEU A 55 8.14 -10.20 -0.31
N ASP A 56 9.23 -10.96 -0.40
CA ASP A 56 9.58 -12.09 0.50
C ASP A 56 9.82 -11.74 1.98
N ASN A 57 9.66 -10.48 2.39
CA ASN A 57 10.08 -9.99 3.70
C ASN A 57 8.97 -9.31 4.51
N ILE A 58 7.70 -9.63 4.27
CA ILE A 58 6.58 -9.09 5.06
C ILE A 58 5.89 -10.24 5.78
N ALA A 59 6.01 -10.25 7.11
CA ALA A 59 5.40 -11.28 7.93
C ALA A 59 3.86 -11.20 7.85
N ILE A 60 3.18 -12.34 7.92
CA ILE A 60 1.72 -12.37 7.76
C ILE A 60 1.04 -11.65 8.94
N GLN A 61 1.70 -11.64 10.09
CA GLN A 61 1.26 -10.94 11.30
C GLN A 61 1.30 -9.41 11.22
N GLU A 62 2.03 -8.85 10.26
CA GLU A 62 1.99 -7.41 10.00
C GLU A 62 0.64 -6.99 9.39
N SER A 63 -0.14 -7.95 8.88
CA SER A 63 -1.48 -7.69 8.38
C SER A 63 -2.45 -7.35 9.50
N ASN A 64 -3.13 -6.22 9.37
CA ASN A 64 -4.27 -5.86 10.20
C ASN A 64 -5.55 -6.65 9.87
N LYS A 65 -5.52 -7.55 8.86
CA LYS A 65 -6.71 -8.26 8.37
C LYS A 65 -6.83 -9.70 8.83
N PHE A 66 -5.72 -10.34 9.22
CA PHE A 66 -5.68 -11.76 9.59
C PHE A 66 -5.10 -11.96 11.00
N SER A 67 -5.59 -12.99 11.67
CA SER A 67 -5.21 -13.35 13.04
C SER A 67 -5.07 -14.87 13.18
N ALA A 68 -4.54 -15.32 14.33
CA ALA A 68 -4.41 -16.74 14.63
C ALA A 68 -5.75 -17.50 14.60
N SER A 69 -6.88 -16.80 14.78
CA SER A 69 -8.22 -17.38 14.80
C SER A 69 -8.80 -17.65 13.41
N ASN A 70 -8.22 -17.07 12.36
CA ASN A 70 -8.71 -17.23 11.00
C ASN A 70 -8.45 -18.66 10.49
N ALA A 71 -9.44 -19.26 9.83
CA ALA A 71 -9.29 -20.55 9.19
C ALA A 71 -8.30 -20.48 8.00
N PRO A 72 -7.41 -21.47 7.82
CA PRO A 72 -6.47 -21.45 6.71
C PRO A 72 -7.20 -21.53 5.37
N ALA A 73 -6.71 -20.82 4.37
CA ALA A 73 -7.16 -21.00 3.01
C ALA A 73 -6.67 -22.37 2.49
N THR A 74 -7.58 -23.17 1.95
CA THR A 74 -7.28 -24.54 1.47
C THR A 74 -6.74 -24.60 0.04
N GLY A 75 -6.57 -23.44 -0.61
CA GLY A 75 -6.10 -23.33 -1.99
C GLY A 75 -5.90 -21.86 -2.42
N PRO A 76 -5.29 -21.63 -3.59
CA PRO A 76 -5.16 -20.30 -4.17
C PRO A 76 -6.54 -19.67 -4.44
N LEU A 77 -6.70 -18.35 -4.38
CA LEU A 77 -5.64 -17.34 -4.23
C LEU A 77 -5.04 -17.23 -2.82
N GLY A 78 -5.76 -17.67 -1.78
CA GLY A 78 -5.31 -17.57 -0.41
C GLY A 78 -5.70 -16.26 0.28
N TRP A 79 -5.09 -15.97 1.42
CA TRP A 79 -5.24 -14.73 2.17
C TRP A 79 -4.55 -13.56 1.45
N ASP A 80 -5.31 -12.53 1.11
CA ASP A 80 -4.76 -11.26 0.61
C ASP A 80 -4.32 -10.41 1.80
N TYR A 81 -3.16 -10.76 2.37
CA TYR A 81 -2.70 -10.24 3.66
C TYR A 81 -2.09 -8.84 3.58
N ALA A 82 -1.43 -8.48 2.47
CA ALA A 82 -0.80 -7.18 2.30
C ALA A 82 -1.69 -6.17 1.57
N ARG A 83 -2.48 -6.63 0.58
CA ARG A 83 -3.31 -5.78 -0.29
C ARG A 83 -2.53 -4.57 -0.82
N ALA A 84 -1.43 -4.83 -1.54
CA ALA A 84 -0.76 -3.82 -2.34
C ALA A 84 -1.72 -3.20 -3.39
N ASN A 85 -1.82 -1.87 -3.40
CA ASN A 85 -2.79 -1.15 -4.22
C ASN A 85 -2.18 -0.03 -5.07
N ALA A 86 -0.98 0.42 -4.76
CA ALA A 86 -0.27 1.38 -5.60
C ALA A 86 1.22 1.11 -5.59
N VAL A 87 1.86 1.40 -6.71
CA VAL A 87 3.32 1.47 -6.82
C VAL A 87 3.69 2.76 -7.52
N ASP A 88 4.82 3.32 -7.13
CA ASP A 88 5.45 4.45 -7.81
C ASP A 88 6.95 4.26 -7.87
N LYS A 89 7.58 4.86 -8.88
CA LYS A 89 9.03 4.83 -9.07
C LYS A 89 9.53 6.26 -9.26
N ASN A 90 10.57 6.66 -8.55
CA ASN A 90 11.19 7.97 -8.76
C ASN A 90 12.30 7.91 -9.85
N PRO A 91 12.80 9.06 -10.33
CA PRO A 91 13.91 9.10 -11.29
C PRO A 91 15.24 8.52 -10.78
N ALA A 92 15.44 8.40 -9.46
CA ALA A 92 16.62 7.77 -8.87
C ALA A 92 16.57 6.24 -8.94
N GLY A 93 15.40 5.67 -9.25
CA GLY A 93 15.18 4.23 -9.32
C GLY A 93 14.56 3.62 -8.07
N ASP A 94 14.26 4.44 -7.06
CA ASP A 94 13.60 4.01 -5.83
C ASP A 94 12.11 3.73 -6.07
N TYR A 95 11.56 2.80 -5.30
CA TYR A 95 10.15 2.44 -5.35
C TYR A 95 9.46 2.75 -4.04
N ILE A 96 8.19 3.13 -4.14
CA ILE A 96 7.25 3.15 -3.02
C ILE A 96 6.08 2.24 -3.38
N VAL A 97 5.68 1.41 -2.42
CA VAL A 97 4.54 0.51 -2.56
C VAL A 97 3.57 0.80 -1.42
N SER A 98 2.30 0.98 -1.77
CA SER A 98 1.21 1.16 -0.82
C SER A 98 0.53 -0.18 -0.57
N MET A 99 0.51 -0.62 0.70
CA MET A 99 -0.10 -1.87 1.13
C MET A 99 -1.17 -1.60 2.17
N ARG A 100 -2.43 -1.76 1.75
CA ARG A 100 -3.60 -1.35 2.52
C ARG A 100 -3.70 -2.03 3.89
N PHE A 101 -3.28 -3.29 3.98
CA PHE A 101 -3.46 -4.07 5.21
C PHE A 101 -2.22 -4.12 6.10
N ILE A 102 -1.12 -3.52 5.67
CA ILE A 102 0.10 -3.39 6.49
C ILE A 102 0.15 -2.02 7.18
N ASP A 103 -0.70 -1.06 6.77
CA ASP A 103 -0.69 0.32 7.27
C ASP A 103 0.71 0.97 7.27
N THR A 104 1.55 0.55 6.32
CA THR A 104 2.94 1.02 6.21
C THR A 104 3.25 1.55 4.82
N ILE A 105 4.24 2.44 4.79
CA ILE A 105 4.93 2.90 3.60
C ILE A 105 6.37 2.49 3.83
N TYR A 106 6.84 1.48 3.10
CA TYR A 106 8.06 0.72 3.38
C TYR A 106 9.21 1.54 4.01
N GLY A 107 9.59 1.19 5.25
CA GLY A 107 10.65 1.79 6.07
C GLY A 107 10.22 1.97 7.54
N ASP A 108 11.09 1.66 8.50
CA ASP A 108 10.84 1.85 9.94
C ASP A 108 11.17 3.30 10.34
N PHE A 109 10.25 4.22 10.09
CA PHE A 109 10.42 5.66 10.39
C PHE A 109 9.82 6.04 11.75
N ASP A 110 10.48 6.91 12.52
CA ASP A 110 9.84 7.61 13.64
C ASP A 110 8.75 8.54 13.10
N GLN A 111 7.50 8.11 13.26
CA GLN A 111 6.31 8.83 12.83
C GLN A 111 5.38 9.17 13.99
N LYS A 112 4.88 10.41 14.02
CA LYS A 112 3.95 10.91 15.05
C LYS A 112 2.62 11.34 14.45
N PHE A 113 2.11 10.56 13.51
CA PHE A 113 0.82 10.77 12.88
C PHE A 113 0.17 9.42 12.57
N THR A 114 -1.16 9.42 12.52
CA THR A 114 -1.94 8.25 12.12
C THR A 114 -2.17 8.28 10.62
N PHE A 115 -1.96 7.13 9.99
CA PHE A 115 -2.58 6.78 8.72
C PHE A 115 -2.86 5.28 8.72
N SER A 116 -3.85 4.85 7.94
CA SER A 116 -4.16 3.44 7.78
C SER A 116 -5.01 3.23 6.53
N LYS A 117 -5.01 2.00 6.05
CA LYS A 117 -5.87 1.50 4.97
C LYS A 117 -5.71 2.34 3.69
N GLN A 118 -4.52 2.90 3.50
CA GLN A 118 -4.18 3.95 2.55
C GLN A 118 -4.26 3.48 1.10
N HIS A 119 -4.42 4.44 0.20
CA HIS A 119 -4.37 4.25 -1.25
C HIS A 119 -3.50 5.32 -1.92
N GLY A 120 -3.00 4.96 -3.11
CA GLY A 120 -2.41 5.92 -4.04
C GLY A 120 -1.17 6.64 -3.52
N ALA A 121 -0.26 5.92 -2.85
CA ALA A 121 1.04 6.48 -2.51
C ALA A 121 1.85 6.81 -3.77
N LYS A 122 2.32 8.05 -3.86
CA LYS A 122 3.07 8.59 -5.01
C LYS A 122 4.22 9.48 -4.54
N PHE A 123 5.34 9.47 -5.25
CA PHE A 123 6.38 10.47 -5.06
C PHE A 123 5.91 11.83 -5.57
N VAL A 124 6.12 12.86 -4.77
CA VAL A 124 5.97 14.28 -5.15
C VAL A 124 7.34 14.85 -5.55
N SER A 125 8.38 14.50 -4.79
CA SER A 125 9.77 14.82 -5.14
C SER A 125 10.74 13.91 -4.39
N SER A 126 11.95 13.74 -4.93
CA SER A 126 13.03 13.02 -4.25
C SER A 126 14.33 13.80 -4.40
N LYS A 127 15.00 14.09 -3.28
CA LYS A 127 16.26 14.83 -3.28
C LYS A 127 17.13 14.38 -2.11
N ASN A 128 18.28 13.80 -2.41
CA ASN A 128 19.20 13.25 -1.42
C ASN A 128 18.48 12.25 -0.51
N TYR A 129 18.48 12.48 0.82
CA TYR A 129 17.82 11.66 1.83
C TYR A 129 16.38 12.09 2.11
N ILE A 130 15.87 13.11 1.41
CA ILE A 130 14.52 13.64 1.63
C ILE A 130 13.60 13.21 0.48
N TYR A 131 12.53 12.53 0.84
CA TYR A 131 11.48 12.10 -0.07
C TYR A 131 10.17 12.76 0.33
N MET A 132 9.54 13.43 -0.62
CA MET A 132 8.19 13.93 -0.45
C MET A 132 7.24 12.97 -1.14
N ILE A 133 6.25 12.48 -0.39
CA ILE A 133 5.24 11.57 -0.90
C ILE A 133 3.84 12.09 -0.61
N SER A 134 2.88 11.64 -1.40
CA SER A 134 1.46 11.89 -1.16
C SER A 134 0.68 10.60 -1.17
N LEU A 135 -0.37 10.52 -0.36
CA LEU A 135 -1.31 9.40 -0.34
C LEU A 135 -2.70 9.82 0.09
N LEU A 136 -3.69 8.99 -0.23
CA LEU A 136 -5.01 9.02 0.37
C LEU A 136 -4.98 8.16 1.65
N ASN A 137 -5.10 8.81 2.81
CA ASN A 137 -5.31 8.15 4.09
C ASN A 137 -6.82 7.88 4.25
N ASN A 138 -7.23 6.70 3.82
CA ASN A 138 -8.62 6.24 3.94
C ASN A 138 -9.05 6.16 5.39
N THR A 139 -8.14 5.79 6.29
CA THR A 139 -8.35 5.58 7.72
C THR A 139 -9.44 4.56 8.10
N SER A 140 -10.14 3.97 7.12
CA SER A 140 -11.32 3.14 7.35
C SER A 140 -11.42 2.04 6.30
N ASP A 141 -12.05 0.93 6.70
CA ASP A 141 -12.50 -0.19 5.88
C ASP A 141 -13.95 -0.56 6.22
N GLU A 142 -14.41 -1.74 5.81
CA GLU A 142 -15.75 -2.28 6.08
C GLU A 142 -16.02 -2.55 7.56
N ASP A 143 -14.97 -2.72 8.37
CA ASP A 143 -15.06 -3.21 9.75
C ASP A 143 -14.78 -2.10 10.78
N SER A 144 -13.89 -1.16 10.46
CA SER A 144 -13.33 -0.21 11.42
C SER A 144 -12.87 1.13 10.80
N ASN A 145 -12.53 2.09 11.66
CA ASN A 145 -11.82 3.30 11.31
C ASN A 145 -10.90 3.77 12.45
N ASP A 146 -9.76 4.39 12.10
CA ASP A 146 -8.75 4.88 13.05
C ASP A 146 -8.82 6.41 13.27
N GLU A 147 -9.46 7.12 12.34
CA GLU A 147 -9.81 8.54 12.43
C GLU A 147 -11.23 8.74 11.87
N ASP A 148 -11.88 9.85 12.22
CA ASP A 148 -13.28 10.11 11.83
C ASP A 148 -13.45 10.62 10.39
N VAL A 149 -12.37 11.08 9.76
CA VAL A 149 -12.41 11.73 8.44
C VAL A 149 -11.20 11.33 7.61
N SER A 150 -11.45 10.82 6.40
CA SER A 150 -10.37 10.50 5.46
C SER A 150 -9.66 11.77 5.00
N SER A 151 -8.40 11.65 4.62
CA SER A 151 -7.61 12.81 4.22
C SER A 151 -6.56 12.49 3.18
N ILE A 152 -6.14 13.52 2.44
CA ILE A 152 -4.89 13.47 1.69
C ILE A 152 -3.76 13.85 2.63
N LEU A 153 -2.71 13.02 2.66
CA LEU A 153 -1.48 13.32 3.37
C LEU A 153 -0.38 13.64 2.37
N HIS A 154 0.37 14.70 2.68
CA HIS A 154 1.67 14.98 2.09
C HIS A 154 2.69 14.78 3.20
N ILE A 155 3.59 13.83 3.00
CA ILE A 155 4.53 13.35 4.00
C ILE A 155 5.95 13.61 3.49
N GLU A 156 6.79 14.16 4.37
CA GLU A 156 8.23 14.20 4.22
C GLU A 156 8.81 12.97 4.92
N LEU A 157 9.60 12.20 4.19
CA LEU A 157 10.42 11.12 4.72
C LEU A 157 11.88 11.56 4.67
N ASP A 158 12.56 11.52 5.81
CA ASP A 158 14.00 11.73 5.89
C ASP A 158 14.68 10.41 6.23
N THR A 159 15.32 9.80 5.24
CA THR A 159 16.00 8.51 5.39
C THR A 159 17.32 8.60 6.13
N LEU A 160 17.89 9.81 6.31
CA LEU A 160 19.09 10.00 7.09
C LEU A 160 18.77 10.06 8.59
N SER A 161 17.73 10.81 8.96
CA SER A 161 17.27 10.89 10.35
C SER A 161 16.28 9.78 10.73
N VAL A 162 15.79 9.01 9.76
CA VAL A 162 14.80 7.95 9.95
C VAL A 162 13.50 8.52 10.55
N THR A 163 13.04 9.65 10.02
CA THR A 163 11.81 10.31 10.46
C THR A 163 10.79 10.47 9.34
N ALA A 164 9.51 10.44 9.70
CA ALA A 164 8.40 10.74 8.80
C ALA A 164 7.48 11.81 9.39
N ARG A 165 7.13 12.81 8.59
CA ARG A 165 6.33 13.96 9.04
C ARG A 165 5.27 14.36 8.03
N VAL A 166 4.03 14.48 8.48
CA VAL A 166 2.97 15.11 7.68
C VAL A 166 3.25 16.61 7.57
N ILE A 167 3.52 17.09 6.37
CA ILE A 167 3.68 18.52 6.08
C ILE A 167 2.35 19.18 5.70
N LYS A 168 1.39 18.40 5.21
CA LYS A 168 0.05 18.88 4.86
C LYS A 168 -0.97 17.74 4.99
N ARG A 169 -2.09 18.04 5.63
CA ARG A 169 -3.27 17.17 5.70
C ARG A 169 -4.48 17.91 5.13
N VAL A 170 -5.11 17.34 4.12
CA VAL A 170 -6.35 17.89 3.53
C VAL A 170 -7.48 16.91 3.82
N LYS A 171 -8.35 17.27 4.78
CA LYS A 171 -9.51 16.45 5.12
C LYS A 171 -10.50 16.41 3.95
N ARG A 172 -11.20 15.29 3.81
CA ARG A 172 -12.32 15.15 2.89
C ARG A 172 -13.34 16.29 3.16
N PRO A 173 -13.77 17.06 2.13
CA PRO A 173 -14.56 18.28 2.35
C PRO A 173 -15.92 18.07 3.01
N ASP A 174 -16.54 16.90 2.84
CA ASP A 174 -17.83 16.55 3.45
C ASP A 174 -17.69 15.96 4.87
N GLY A 175 -16.47 15.87 5.40
CA GLY A 175 -16.21 15.32 6.73
C GLY A 175 -16.45 13.81 6.85
N LYS A 176 -16.47 13.06 5.73
CA LYS A 176 -16.77 11.63 5.74
C LYS A 176 -15.52 10.75 5.60
N LEU A 177 -15.78 9.45 5.67
CA LEU A 177 -14.83 8.38 5.39
C LEU A 177 -14.93 7.93 3.93
N THR A 178 -13.77 7.61 3.37
CA THR A 178 -13.58 6.92 2.10
C THR A 178 -13.16 5.49 2.42
N ARG A 179 -14.10 4.54 2.40
CA ARG A 179 -13.87 3.24 3.05
C ARG A 179 -13.02 2.26 2.24
N LEU A 180 -13.05 2.29 0.90
CA LEU A 180 -12.50 1.17 0.10
C LEU A 180 -11.38 1.53 -0.87
N ARG A 181 -11.50 2.68 -1.53
CA ARG A 181 -10.70 3.05 -2.70
C ARG A 181 -10.41 4.54 -2.70
N GLY A 182 -10.11 5.10 -3.86
CA GLY A 182 -9.81 6.51 -4.05
C GLY A 182 -8.32 6.71 -4.22
N ASN A 183 -7.94 7.91 -4.63
CA ASN A 183 -6.58 8.25 -4.98
C ASN A 183 -6.36 9.76 -4.90
N THR A 184 -5.10 10.16 -4.94
CA THR A 184 -4.70 11.56 -4.99
C THR A 184 -3.60 11.77 -6.01
N TYR A 185 -3.60 12.93 -6.65
CA TYR A 185 -2.50 13.39 -7.48
C TYR A 185 -2.22 14.85 -7.18
N ILE A 186 -0.98 15.14 -6.77
CA ILE A 186 -0.56 16.49 -6.37
C ILE A 186 0.24 17.13 -7.50
N LEU A 187 -0.23 18.29 -7.95
CA LEU A 187 0.51 19.23 -8.77
C LEU A 187 0.91 20.45 -7.93
N PRO A 188 1.84 21.31 -8.39
CA PRO A 188 2.35 22.43 -7.59
C PRO A 188 1.27 23.31 -6.94
N ASN A 189 0.12 23.50 -7.61
CA ASN A 189 -0.95 24.39 -7.15
C ASN A 189 -2.33 23.71 -7.02
N ILE A 190 -2.46 22.44 -7.38
CA ILE A 190 -3.76 21.76 -7.46
C ILE A 190 -3.61 20.34 -6.92
N ILE A 191 -4.59 19.90 -6.14
CA ILE A 191 -4.73 18.51 -5.70
C ILE A 191 -5.95 17.93 -6.42
N PHE A 192 -5.74 16.89 -7.22
CA PHE A 192 -6.82 16.06 -7.73
C PHE A 192 -7.05 14.92 -6.77
N VAL A 193 -8.30 14.70 -6.40
CA VAL A 193 -8.66 13.63 -5.46
C VAL A 193 -9.93 12.92 -5.90
N GLY A 194 -9.85 11.59 -5.95
CA GLY A 194 -11.00 10.71 -6.02
C GLY A 194 -11.34 10.22 -4.63
N TRP A 195 -12.45 10.70 -4.06
CA TRP A 195 -13.03 10.13 -2.84
C TRP A 195 -14.01 9.02 -3.24
N SER A 196 -13.91 7.86 -2.61
CA SER A 196 -14.81 6.71 -2.79
C SER A 196 -15.78 6.52 -1.64
#